data_AF-A0A7W4LM66-F1
#
_entry.id   AF-A0A7W4LM66-F1
#
_cell.length_a   1.000
_cell.length_b   1.000
_cell.length_c   1.000
_cell.angle_alpha   90.00
_cell.angle_beta   90.00
_cell.angle_gamma   90.00
#
_symmetry.space_group_name_H-M   'P 1'
#
loop_
_entity.id
_entity.type
_entity.pdbx_description
1 polymer ?
#
loop_
_entity_poly.entity_id
_entity_poly.type
_entity_poly.pdbx_seq_one_letter_code
_entity_poly.pdbx_strand_id
1 'polypeptide(L)'
;MLIALDTPPTQPVASLELQRLESQWQIRPCFSGQDQHVHFELDIELHGRAGVSHSRQKGTLRLASTEQCPATNRQGWQADQQIAIRLRWWLDGQPQAEIFRQISASEFNNATESSHQSATTPL
;
A
#
# COMPACT_ATOMS: atom_id res chain seq x y z
N MET A 1 -3.57 34.79 28.97
CA MET A 1 -2.47 34.32 28.09
C MET A 1 -2.92 32.97 27.53
N LEU A 2 -3.38 32.94 26.28
CA LEU A 2 -3.86 31.71 25.65
C LEU A 2 -2.67 31.04 24.98
N ILE A 3 -2.39 29.79 25.37
CA ILE A 3 -1.34 28.97 24.78
C ILE A 3 -1.95 28.40 23.48
N ALA A 4 -1.42 28.79 22.32
CA ALA A 4 -1.74 28.10 21.08
C ALA A 4 -1.30 26.64 21.26
N LEU A 5 -2.23 25.70 21.12
CA LEU A 5 -1.89 24.29 20.97
C LEU A 5 -1.21 24.16 19.61
N ASP A 6 0.12 24.31 19.62
CA ASP A 6 0.99 24.00 18.50
C ASP A 6 0.81 22.51 18.23
N THR A 7 -0.13 22.18 17.35
CA THR A 7 -0.37 20.80 16.95
C THR A 7 0.89 20.42 16.18
N PRO A 8 1.67 19.41 16.63
CA PRO A 8 2.92 19.08 15.97
C PRO A 8 2.64 18.85 14.48
N PRO A 9 3.50 19.36 13.58
CA PRO A 9 3.28 19.20 12.15
C PRO A 9 3.07 17.72 11.86
N THR A 10 1.96 17.40 11.18
CA THR A 10 1.64 16.03 10.80
C THR A 10 2.83 15.47 10.04
N GLN A 11 3.53 14.52 10.66
CA GLN A 11 4.68 13.91 10.03
C GLN A 11 4.24 13.28 8.71
N PRO A 12 4.98 13.48 7.61
CA PRO A 12 4.64 12.84 6.36
C PRO A 12 4.67 11.31 6.49
N VAL A 13 3.60 10.67 6.06
CA VAL A 13 3.48 9.20 6.07
C VAL A 13 3.19 8.73 4.65
N ALA A 14 3.80 7.61 4.28
CA ALA A 14 3.41 6.81 3.13
C ALA A 14 2.92 5.44 3.60
N SER A 15 1.93 4.90 2.91
CA SER A 15 1.39 3.57 3.16
C SER A 15 1.05 2.88 1.83
N LEU A 16 0.92 1.56 1.89
CA LEU A 16 0.41 0.75 0.78
C LEU A 16 -0.93 0.17 1.21
N GLU A 17 -1.98 0.56 0.52
CA GLU A 17 -3.28 -0.06 0.68
C GLU A 17 -3.45 -1.18 -0.32
N LEU A 18 -3.85 -2.34 0.19
CA LEU A 18 -3.98 -3.58 -0.55
C LEU A 18 -5.39 -4.12 -0.36
N GLN A 19 -6.12 -4.21 -1.46
CA GLN A 19 -7.46 -4.76 -1.46
C GLN A 19 -7.52 -5.88 -2.48
N ARG A 20 -8.15 -6.99 -2.10
CA ARG A 20 -8.50 -8.04 -3.05
C ARG A 20 -9.91 -7.81 -3.56
N LEU A 21 -10.03 -7.86 -4.86
CA LEU A 21 -11.27 -7.98 -5.62
C LEU A 21 -11.37 -9.43 -6.10
N GLU A 22 -12.54 -9.86 -6.58
CA GLU A 22 -12.82 -11.26 -6.91
C GLU A 22 -11.71 -11.92 -7.78
N SER A 23 -11.26 -11.22 -8.82
CA SER A 23 -10.24 -11.70 -9.77
C SER A 23 -9.01 -10.81 -9.87
N GLN A 24 -8.89 -9.79 -9.00
CA GLN A 24 -7.86 -8.76 -9.11
C GLN A 24 -7.34 -8.31 -7.76
N TRP A 25 -6.10 -7.88 -7.73
CA TRP A 25 -5.54 -7.03 -6.69
C TRP A 25 -5.70 -5.58 -7.04
N GLN A 26 -6.04 -4.78 -6.05
CA GLN A 26 -5.99 -3.35 -6.11
C GLN A 26 -4.92 -2.86 -5.13
N ILE A 27 -3.90 -2.20 -5.67
CA ILE A 27 -2.76 -1.67 -4.91
C ILE A 27 -2.78 -0.15 -5.06
N ARG A 28 -2.79 0.55 -3.92
CA ARG A 28 -2.78 2.02 -3.89
C ARG A 28 -1.67 2.52 -2.96
N PRO A 29 -0.71 3.32 -3.47
CA PRO A 29 0.17 4.09 -2.61
C PRO A 29 -0.64 5.27 -2.06
N CYS A 30 -0.64 5.42 -0.75
CA CYS A 30 -1.36 6.49 -0.06
C CYS A 30 -0.37 7.34 0.74
N PHE A 31 -0.63 8.63 0.80
CA PHE A 31 0.25 9.60 1.45
C PHE A 31 -0.57 10.60 2.26
N SER A 32 -0.03 11.04 3.40
CA SER A 32 -0.55 12.14 4.21
C SER A 32 0.59 12.94 4.80
N GLY A 33 0.34 14.20 5.15
CA GLY A 33 1.36 15.09 5.70
C GLY A 33 0.93 16.55 5.57
N GLN A 34 1.86 17.45 5.25
CA GLN A 34 1.55 18.86 5.16
C GLN A 34 2.42 19.62 4.17
N ASP A 35 1.87 19.92 3.00
CA ASP A 35 2.40 20.89 2.03
C ASP A 35 3.76 20.55 1.40
N GLN A 36 4.38 19.42 1.75
CA GLN A 36 5.58 18.92 1.07
C GLN A 36 5.23 18.36 -0.31
N HIS A 37 6.16 18.45 -1.26
CA HIS A 37 6.06 17.74 -2.52
C HIS A 37 6.53 16.30 -2.34
N VAL A 38 5.68 15.36 -2.75
CA VAL A 38 6.02 13.96 -2.86
C VAL A 38 6.26 13.62 -4.32
N HIS A 39 7.39 12.95 -4.57
CA HIS A 39 7.58 12.11 -5.73
C HIS A 39 7.50 10.65 -5.29
N PHE A 40 6.93 9.77 -6.09
CA PHE A 40 6.90 8.35 -5.78
C PHE A 40 7.10 7.48 -7.02
N GLU A 41 7.60 6.28 -6.78
CA GLU A 41 7.68 5.18 -7.72
C GLU A 41 7.13 3.91 -7.07
N LEU A 42 6.07 3.36 -7.66
CA LEU A 42 5.49 2.08 -7.32
C LEU A 42 5.97 1.04 -8.33
N ASP A 43 6.59 -0.03 -7.83
CA ASP A 43 7.11 -1.13 -8.62
C ASP A 43 6.45 -2.43 -8.13
N ILE A 44 5.83 -3.18 -9.05
CA ILE A 44 5.05 -4.38 -8.77
C ILE A 44 5.59 -5.51 -9.64
N GLU A 45 5.98 -6.59 -9.00
CA GLU A 45 6.47 -7.81 -9.64
C GLU A 45 5.54 -8.97 -9.26
N LEU A 46 5.01 -9.65 -10.26
CA LEU A 46 4.11 -10.77 -10.11
C LEU A 46 4.78 -12.02 -10.62
N HIS A 47 4.90 -13.03 -9.78
CA HIS A 47 5.46 -14.32 -10.13
C HIS A 47 4.36 -15.36 -10.11
N GLY A 48 4.13 -16.03 -11.23
CA GLY A 48 3.16 -17.12 -11.32
C GLY A 48 3.61 -18.18 -12.31
N ARG A 49 2.76 -19.20 -12.51
CA ARG A 49 3.07 -20.32 -13.41
C ARG A 49 3.27 -19.88 -14.87
N ALA A 50 2.59 -18.83 -15.29
CA ALA A 50 2.70 -18.28 -16.64
C ALA A 50 3.97 -17.43 -16.85
N GLY A 51 4.75 -17.16 -15.80
CA GLY A 51 5.96 -16.35 -15.85
C GLY A 51 5.92 -15.16 -14.88
N VAL A 52 6.77 -14.18 -15.15
CA VAL A 52 6.91 -12.95 -14.36
C VAL A 52 6.30 -11.78 -15.12
N SER A 53 5.45 -11.00 -14.45
CA SER A 53 4.95 -9.72 -14.95
C SER A 53 5.50 -8.59 -14.09
N HIS A 54 5.86 -7.48 -14.74
CA HIS A 54 6.44 -6.31 -14.08
C HIS A 54 5.65 -5.06 -14.46
N SER A 55 5.30 -4.25 -13.46
CA SER A 55 4.62 -2.97 -13.64
C SER A 55 5.31 -1.90 -12.81
N ARG A 56 5.64 -0.77 -13.43
CA ARG A 56 6.21 0.39 -12.74
C ARG A 56 5.37 1.63 -13.03
N GLN A 57 5.02 2.36 -11.98
CA GLN A 57 4.27 3.60 -12.05
C GLN A 57 4.96 4.67 -11.24
N LYS A 58 4.96 5.91 -11.73
CA LYS A 58 5.52 7.06 -11.03
C LYS A 58 4.48 8.16 -10.93
N GLY A 59 4.61 9.01 -9.92
CA GLY A 59 3.74 10.17 -9.77
C GLY A 59 4.33 11.22 -8.86
N THR A 60 3.61 12.34 -8.80
CA THR A 60 3.92 13.45 -7.91
C THR A 60 2.63 14.00 -7.33
N LEU A 61 2.67 14.44 -6.08
CA LEU A 61 1.56 15.13 -5.42
C LEU A 61 2.09 16.10 -4.37
N ARG A 62 1.24 17.04 -3.95
CA ARG A 62 1.48 17.87 -2.78
C ARG A 62 0.66 17.34 -1.62
N LEU A 63 1.31 17.13 -0.48
CA LEU A 63 0.67 16.50 0.68
C LEU A 63 -0.40 17.40 1.28
N ALA A 64 -1.52 16.78 1.63
CA ALA A 64 -2.56 17.36 2.46
C ALA A 64 -2.64 16.62 3.80
N SER A 65 -3.29 17.26 4.77
CA SER A 65 -3.59 16.65 6.07
C SER A 65 -4.51 15.43 5.93
N THR A 66 -5.30 15.39 4.88
CA THR A 66 -6.12 14.22 4.51
C THR A 66 -5.29 13.25 3.69
N GLU A 67 -5.46 11.95 3.92
CA GLU A 67 -4.81 10.92 3.13
C GLU A 67 -5.22 10.98 1.65
N GLN A 68 -4.25 10.84 0.76
CA GLN A 68 -4.40 10.90 -0.69
C GLN A 68 -3.78 9.65 -1.32
N CYS A 69 -4.57 8.95 -2.15
CA CYS A 69 -4.13 7.76 -2.88
C CYS A 69 -4.15 8.03 -4.41
N PRO A 70 -3.12 8.71 -4.96
CA PRO A 70 -3.16 9.27 -6.32
C PRO A 70 -3.10 8.21 -7.44
N ALA A 71 -2.73 6.97 -7.11
CA ALA A 71 -2.63 5.89 -8.07
C ALA A 71 -3.46 4.69 -7.59
N THR A 72 -4.11 4.04 -8.55
CA THR A 72 -4.78 2.75 -8.34
C THR A 72 -4.29 1.79 -9.39
N ASN A 73 -3.55 0.78 -8.95
CA ASN A 73 -3.02 -0.25 -9.82
C ASN A 73 -3.81 -1.54 -9.64
N ARG A 74 -4.31 -2.10 -10.76
CA ARG A 74 -5.07 -3.34 -10.76
C ARG A 74 -4.27 -4.45 -11.42
N GLN A 75 -4.06 -5.54 -10.70
CA GLN A 75 -3.31 -6.69 -11.18
C GLN A 75 -4.20 -7.93 -11.16
N GLY A 76 -4.16 -8.74 -12.22
CA GLY A 76 -4.88 -10.01 -12.25
C GLY A 76 -4.34 -10.96 -11.17
N TRP A 77 -5.24 -11.64 -10.46
CA TRP A 77 -4.90 -12.59 -9.40
C TRP A 77 -4.94 -14.04 -9.89
N GLN A 78 -4.00 -14.85 -9.41
CA GLN A 78 -4.02 -16.32 -9.55
C GLN A 78 -3.68 -16.98 -8.21
N ALA A 79 -4.28 -18.14 -7.93
CA ALA A 79 -4.19 -18.83 -6.64
C ALA A 79 -2.77 -19.26 -6.22
N ASP A 80 -1.82 -19.30 -7.16
CA ASP A 80 -0.41 -19.68 -6.92
C ASP A 80 0.55 -18.51 -7.18
N GLN A 81 0.05 -17.28 -7.18
CA GLN A 81 0.84 -16.09 -7.49
C GLN A 81 1.53 -15.53 -6.25
N GLN A 82 2.77 -15.09 -6.42
CA GLN A 82 3.47 -14.23 -5.45
C GLN A 82 3.53 -12.82 -6.01
N ILE A 83 3.28 -11.84 -5.15
CA ILE A 83 3.36 -10.43 -5.49
C ILE A 83 4.41 -9.75 -4.61
N ALA A 84 5.34 -9.03 -5.23
CA ALA A 84 6.31 -8.17 -4.57
C ALA A 84 6.02 -6.71 -4.97
N ILE A 85 5.88 -5.84 -3.98
CA ILE A 85 5.50 -4.43 -4.15
C ILE A 85 6.53 -3.58 -3.45
N ARG A 86 7.15 -2.66 -4.19
CA ARG A 86 8.12 -1.68 -3.70
C ARG A 86 7.57 -0.28 -3.93
N LEU A 87 7.44 0.50 -2.87
CA LEU A 87 7.13 1.91 -2.92
C LEU A 87 8.34 2.72 -2.48
N ARG A 88 8.98 3.38 -3.44
CA ARG A 88 10.01 4.39 -3.20
C ARG A 88 9.37 5.75 -3.28
N TRP A 89 9.73 6.63 -2.37
CA TRP A 89 9.15 7.95 -2.28
C TRP A 89 10.16 8.95 -1.75
N TRP A 90 9.97 10.21 -2.13
CA TRP A 90 10.83 11.32 -1.80
C TRP A 90 9.98 12.48 -1.31
N LEU A 91 10.46 13.19 -0.29
CA LEU A 91 9.88 14.43 0.20
C LEU A 91 10.80 15.59 -0.19
N ASP A 92 10.28 16.50 -1.01
CA ASP A 92 11.04 17.65 -1.53
C ASP A 92 12.42 17.23 -2.11
N GLY A 93 12.44 16.07 -2.79
CA GLY A 93 13.63 15.47 -3.39
C GLY A 93 14.49 14.61 -2.46
N GLN A 94 14.20 14.57 -1.16
CA GLN A 94 14.93 13.73 -0.20
C GLN A 94 14.33 12.31 -0.13
N PRO A 95 15.13 11.26 -0.37
CA PRO A 95 14.65 9.89 -0.33
C PRO A 95 14.18 9.50 1.08
N GLN A 96 13.04 8.82 1.14
CA GLN A 96 12.48 8.28 2.37
C GLN A 96 12.67 6.76 2.45
N ALA A 97 12.34 6.18 3.59
CA ALA A 97 12.39 4.73 3.78
C ALA A 97 11.45 4.02 2.77
N GLU A 98 12.01 3.07 2.02
CA GLU A 98 11.23 2.25 1.09
C GLU A 98 10.21 1.40 1.85
N ILE A 99 8.99 1.32 1.30
CA ILE A 99 7.98 0.39 1.77
C ILE A 99 7.97 -0.82 0.85
N PHE A 100 8.41 -1.95 1.38
CA PHE A 100 8.38 -3.23 0.70
C PHE A 100 7.32 -4.16 1.30
N ARG A 101 6.56 -4.83 0.44
CA ARG A 101 5.63 -5.90 0.81
C ARG A 101 5.80 -7.05 -0.18
N GLN A 102 5.89 -8.26 0.36
CA GLN A 102 5.79 -9.49 -0.41
C GLN A 102 4.64 -10.30 0.15
N ILE A 103 3.75 -10.76 -0.73
CA ILE A 103 2.52 -11.46 -0.34
C ILE A 103 2.41 -12.68 -1.24
N SER A 104 2.27 -13.85 -0.62
CA SER A 104 1.88 -15.05 -1.34
C SER A 104 0.37 -15.19 -1.41
N ALA A 105 -0.10 -15.97 -2.38
CA ALA A 105 -1.52 -16.11 -2.57
C ALA A 105 -2.25 -16.74 -1.36
N SER A 106 -1.56 -17.60 -0.63
CA SER A 106 -2.05 -18.28 0.57
C SER A 106 -2.10 -17.39 1.81
N GLU A 107 -1.13 -16.48 2.00
CA GLU A 107 -1.09 -15.57 3.16
C GLU A 107 -2.28 -14.60 3.18
N PHE A 108 -2.78 -14.21 2.01
CA PHE A 108 -3.90 -13.27 1.94
C PHE A 108 -5.27 -13.91 2.20
N ASN A 109 -5.45 -15.20 1.86
CA ASN A 109 -6.69 -15.93 2.17
C ASN A 109 -6.92 -15.99 3.68
N ASN A 110 -5.85 -16.24 4.45
CA ASN A 110 -5.92 -16.39 5.91
C ASN A 110 -6.22 -15.07 6.66
N ALA A 111 -5.89 -13.91 6.07
CA ALA A 111 -6.22 -12.60 6.64
C ALA A 111 -7.71 -12.24 6.55
N THR A 112 -8.47 -12.92 5.68
CA THR A 112 -9.92 -12.74 5.56
C THR A 112 -10.71 -13.77 6.39
N GLU A 113 -10.10 -14.92 6.71
CA GLU A 113 -10.74 -15.98 7.52
C GLU A 113 -10.53 -15.85 9.04
N SER A 114 -9.55 -15.07 9.52
CA SER A 114 -9.31 -14.93 10.97
C SER A 114 -10.41 -14.19 11.75
N SER A 115 -11.43 -13.62 11.08
CA SER A 115 -12.62 -13.06 11.75
C SER A 115 -13.78 -14.06 11.96
N HIS A 116 -13.67 -15.31 11.49
CA HIS A 116 -14.74 -16.32 11.63
C HIS A 116 -14.33 -17.61 12.34
N GLN A 117 -13.22 -17.64 13.08
CA GLN A 117 -12.89 -18.77 13.95
C GLN A 117 -13.07 -18.41 15.43
N SER A 118 -14.33 -18.39 15.87
CA SER A 118 -14.69 -18.80 17.22
C SER A 118 -15.68 -19.96 17.13
N ALA A 119 -15.07 -21.14 17.03
CA ALA A 119 -15.52 -22.43 17.53
C ALA A 119 -16.99 -22.86 17.34
N THR A 120 -17.14 -23.87 16.47
CA THR A 120 -18.22 -24.86 16.51
C THR A 120 -17.82 -25.99 17.48
N THR A 121 -18.60 -26.16 18.59
CA THR A 121 -19.14 -27.45 19.14
C THR A 121 -18.13 -28.40 19.86
N PRO A 122 -18.49 -29.42 20.69
CA PRO A 122 -19.76 -29.93 21.28
C PRO A 122 -19.77 -30.14 22.82
N LEU A 123 -20.96 -30.30 23.42
CA LEU A 123 -21.45 -31.49 24.16
C LEU A 123 -22.86 -31.26 24.73
#